data_AF-A0A484YGS1-F1
#
_entry.id   AF-A0A484YGS1-F1
#
_cell.length_a   1.000
_cell.length_b   1.000
_cell.length_c   1.000
_cell.angle_alpha   90.00
_cell.angle_beta   90.00
_cell.angle_gamma   90.00
#
_symmetry.space_group_name_H-M   'P 1'
#
loop_
_entity.id
_entity.type
_entity.pdbx_description
1 polymer ?
#
loop_
_entity_poly.entity_id
_entity_poly.type
_entity_poly.pdbx_seq_one_letter_code
_entity_poly.pdbx_strand_id
1 'polypeptide(L)'
;MFLKSHGFDHLYGSEELKSVVADPHYRNDWGFYDDTVLDEAWKKFEELSRSGQRFSLFTLTVRYPSPGWFLSLVPVTAKKYDFDGKPNQSFSAVSCSQENIATFINKIKSVTVV
;
A
#
# COMPACT_ATOMS: atom_id res chain seq x y z
N MET A 1 23.50 -3.36 0.79
CA MET A 1 22.03 -3.29 0.63
C MET A 1 21.42 -4.46 1.41
N PHE A 2 20.72 -4.18 2.52
CA PHE A 2 20.27 -5.20 3.48
C PHE A 2 19.39 -6.28 2.85
N LEU A 3 18.30 -5.92 2.17
CA LEU A 3 17.37 -6.92 1.62
C LEU A 3 18.02 -7.81 0.55
N LYS A 4 18.83 -7.23 -0.36
CA LYS A 4 19.58 -8.02 -1.36
C LYS A 4 20.55 -9.01 -0.72
N SER A 5 21.23 -8.62 0.35
CA SER A 5 22.16 -9.54 1.05
C SER A 5 21.44 -10.61 1.88
N HIS A 6 20.11 -10.53 2.02
CA HIS A 6 19.27 -11.47 2.76
C HIS A 6 18.28 -12.21 1.84
N GLY A 7 18.63 -12.37 0.57
CA GLY A 7 17.92 -13.27 -0.35
C GLY A 7 16.72 -12.67 -1.09
N PHE A 8 16.56 -11.35 -1.11
CA PHE A 8 15.58 -10.70 -1.99
C PHE A 8 16.16 -10.51 -3.40
N ASP A 9 15.57 -11.15 -4.40
CA ASP A 9 15.97 -11.04 -5.81
C ASP A 9 15.64 -9.66 -6.41
N HIS A 10 14.47 -9.13 -6.07
CA HIS A 10 13.94 -7.88 -6.59
C HIS A 10 13.56 -6.91 -5.47
N LEU A 11 13.81 -5.61 -5.68
CA LEU A 11 13.46 -4.53 -4.77
C LEU A 11 12.83 -3.39 -5.55
N TYR A 12 11.70 -2.90 -5.04
CA TYR A 12 10.95 -1.79 -5.62
C TYR A 12 10.75 -0.74 -4.53
N GLY A 13 11.63 0.26 -4.49
CA GLY A 13 11.56 1.40 -3.59
C GLY A 13 10.96 2.63 -4.25
N SER A 14 11.05 3.79 -3.58
CA SER A 14 10.52 5.06 -4.09
C SER A 14 11.03 5.39 -5.50
N GLU A 15 12.30 5.14 -5.80
CA GLU A 15 12.88 5.48 -7.11
C GLU A 15 12.44 4.49 -8.19
N GLU A 16 12.46 3.19 -7.90
CA GLU A 16 12.04 2.15 -8.82
C GLU A 16 10.54 2.21 -9.13
N LEU A 17 9.72 2.65 -8.17
CA LEU A 17 8.28 2.77 -8.35
C LEU A 17 7.88 3.95 -9.26
N LYS A 18 8.69 5.00 -9.39
CA LYS A 18 8.33 6.21 -10.17
C LYS A 18 7.98 5.93 -11.64
N SER A 19 8.61 4.92 -12.25
CA SER A 19 8.40 4.60 -13.66
C SER A 19 7.27 3.61 -13.91
N VAL A 20 6.67 3.04 -12.86
CA VAL A 20 5.63 2.00 -12.96
C VAL A 20 4.28 2.45 -12.43
N VAL A 21 4.26 3.34 -11.44
CA VAL A 21 3.02 3.89 -10.88
C VAL A 21 2.30 4.78 -11.88
N ALA A 22 0.98 4.88 -11.76
CA ALA A 22 0.15 5.70 -12.64
C ALA A 22 0.45 7.21 -12.49
N ASP A 23 0.73 7.69 -11.28
CA ASP A 23 1.12 9.07 -11.02
C ASP A 23 2.35 9.11 -10.07
N PRO A 24 3.54 9.50 -10.56
CA PRO A 24 4.75 9.58 -9.75
C PRO A 24 4.72 10.70 -8.70
N HIS A 25 3.77 11.64 -8.78
CA HIS A 25 3.61 12.74 -7.82
C HIS A 25 2.59 12.44 -6.72
N TYR A 26 1.81 11.36 -6.84
CA TYR A 26 0.84 10.93 -5.84
C TYR A 26 1.52 10.24 -4.65
N ARG A 27 2.22 11.04 -3.85
CA ARG A 27 3.06 10.60 -2.74
C ARG A 27 3.27 11.73 -1.73
N ASN A 28 3.83 11.40 -0.57
CA ASN A 28 4.27 12.36 0.44
C ASN A 28 5.75 12.13 0.80
N ASP A 29 6.24 12.82 1.83
CA ASP A 29 7.65 12.75 2.27
C ASP A 29 8.09 11.33 2.70
N TRP A 30 7.15 10.45 3.03
CA TRP A 30 7.40 9.05 3.39
C TRP A 30 7.22 8.06 2.23
N GLY A 31 6.87 8.55 1.04
CA GLY A 31 6.70 7.74 -0.16
C GLY A 31 5.26 7.70 -0.68
N PHE A 32 5.00 6.71 -1.54
CA PHE A 32 3.69 6.52 -2.17
C PHE A 32 2.63 6.11 -1.15
N TYR A 33 1.40 6.55 -1.39
CA TYR A 33 0.26 6.18 -0.55
C TYR A 33 -0.07 4.67 -0.66
N ASP A 34 -0.68 4.13 0.40
CA ASP A 34 -0.97 2.70 0.52
C ASP A 34 -1.75 2.12 -0.66
N ASP A 35 -2.71 2.86 -1.20
CA ASP A 35 -3.49 2.49 -2.38
C ASP A 35 -2.59 2.25 -3.62
N THR A 36 -1.66 3.17 -3.90
CA THR A 36 -0.67 3.00 -4.98
C THR A 36 0.24 1.82 -4.73
N VAL A 37 0.83 1.70 -3.53
CA VAL A 37 1.76 0.62 -3.21
C VAL A 37 1.07 -0.75 -3.29
N LEU A 38 -0.16 -0.85 -2.81
CA LEU A 38 -0.94 -2.10 -2.84
C LEU A 38 -1.47 -2.42 -4.25
N ASP A 39 -1.73 -1.42 -5.09
CA ASP A 39 -2.09 -1.66 -6.50
C ASP A 39 -0.90 -2.22 -7.30
N GLU A 40 0.30 -1.68 -7.10
CA GLU A 40 1.52 -2.23 -7.71
C GLU A 40 1.86 -3.63 -7.17
N ALA A 41 1.70 -3.84 -5.86
CA ALA A 41 1.86 -5.17 -5.26
C ALA A 41 0.86 -6.18 -5.86
N TRP A 42 -0.37 -5.76 -6.12
CA TRP A 42 -1.39 -6.58 -6.76
C TRP A 42 -1.00 -6.96 -8.19
N LYS A 43 -0.58 -6.00 -9.01
CA LYS A 43 -0.10 -6.26 -10.38
C LYS A 43 1.05 -7.26 -10.37
N LYS A 44 1.99 -7.09 -9.44
CA LYS A 44 3.13 -8.02 -9.31
C LYS A 44 2.70 -9.40 -8.85
N PHE A 45 1.76 -9.50 -7.91
CA PHE A 45 1.16 -10.78 -7.52
C PHE A 45 0.51 -11.47 -8.72
N GLU A 46 -0.28 -10.75 -9.52
CA GLU A 46 -0.94 -11.32 -10.70
C GLU A 46 0.08 -11.85 -11.71
N GLU A 47 1.12 -11.06 -12.03
CA GLU A 47 2.23 -11.47 -12.89
C GLU A 47 2.90 -12.75 -12.38
N LEU A 48 3.30 -12.77 -11.10
CA LEU A 48 4.01 -13.91 -10.51
C LEU A 48 3.11 -15.15 -10.41
N SER A 49 1.83 -14.97 -10.11
CA SER A 49 0.86 -16.08 -10.01
C SER A 49 0.67 -16.83 -11.33
N ARG A 50 0.84 -16.14 -12.48
CA ARG A 50 0.74 -16.73 -13.82
C ARG A 50 2.04 -17.36 -14.31
N SER A 51 3.15 -17.17 -13.59
CA SER A 51 4.47 -17.69 -14.00
C SER A 51 4.62 -19.21 -13.78
N GLY A 52 3.77 -19.82 -12.95
CA GLY A 52 3.91 -21.20 -12.50
C GLY A 52 5.06 -21.45 -11.52
N GLN A 53 5.81 -20.41 -11.13
CA GLN A 53 6.90 -20.51 -10.16
C GLN A 53 6.44 -20.14 -8.75
N ARG A 54 7.04 -20.76 -7.75
CA ARG A 54 6.83 -20.36 -6.35
C ARG A 54 7.54 -19.03 -6.11
N PHE A 55 6.85 -18.10 -5.47
CA PHE A 55 7.38 -16.79 -5.14
C PHE A 55 7.02 -16.39 -3.71
N SER A 56 7.81 -15.46 -3.17
CA SER A 56 7.49 -14.73 -1.94
C SER A 56 7.43 -13.25 -2.28
N LEU A 57 6.29 -12.61 -2.01
CA LEU A 57 6.09 -11.18 -2.23
C LEU A 57 5.88 -10.49 -0.89
N PHE A 58 6.65 -9.45 -0.63
CA PHE A 58 6.56 -8.65 0.59
C PHE A 58 6.26 -7.20 0.23
N THR A 59 5.36 -6.58 1.00
CA THR A 59 4.93 -5.20 0.79
C THR A 59 4.90 -4.48 2.13
N LEU A 60 5.44 -3.25 2.17
CA LEU A 60 5.47 -2.40 3.36
C LEU A 60 4.68 -1.12 3.08
N THR A 61 3.62 -0.91 3.84
CA THR A 61 2.87 0.36 3.86
C THR A 61 3.41 1.27 4.96
N VAL A 62 3.53 2.56 4.69
CA VAL A 62 3.98 3.55 5.68
C VAL A 62 2.98 4.70 5.72
N ARG A 63 2.31 4.85 6.87
CA ARG A 63 1.41 5.97 7.12
C ARG A 63 1.78 6.63 8.44
N TYR A 64 2.12 7.91 8.39
CA TYR A 64 2.43 8.70 9.57
C TYR A 64 1.34 9.74 9.82
N PRO A 65 0.59 9.67 10.94
CA PRO A 65 -0.37 10.70 11.31
C PRO A 65 0.39 11.90 11.89
N SER A 66 0.88 12.79 11.04
CA SER A 66 1.45 14.06 11.49
C SER A 66 0.35 15.08 11.78
N PRO A 67 0.46 15.92 12.83
CA PRO A 67 -0.44 17.04 13.03
C PRO A 67 -0.36 18.00 11.83
N GLY A 68 -1.49 18.20 11.14
CA GLY A 68 -1.59 19.14 10.01
C GLY A 68 -1.32 18.55 8.64
N TRP A 69 -1.02 17.25 8.54
CA TRP A 69 -0.93 16.59 7.24
C TRP A 69 -2.32 16.22 6.79
N PHE A 70 -2.77 16.94 5.77
CA PHE A 70 -4.10 16.79 5.22
C PHE A 70 -4.36 15.32 4.91
N LEU A 71 -5.48 14.85 5.44
CA LEU A 71 -6.26 13.70 4.97
C LEU A 71 -6.68 13.83 3.49
N SER A 72 -6.01 14.67 2.69
CA SER A 72 -5.93 14.54 1.24
C SER A 72 -5.01 13.35 1.00
N LEU A 73 -5.43 12.12 0.82
CA LEU A 73 -6.55 11.68 0.02
C LEU A 73 -7.21 10.46 0.69
N VAL A 74 -7.94 10.72 1.76
CA VAL A 74 -8.83 9.72 2.34
C VAL A 74 -9.92 9.44 1.30
N PRO A 75 -10.15 8.19 0.87
CA PRO A 75 -11.38 7.88 0.18
C PRO A 75 -12.52 8.30 1.11
N VAL A 76 -13.49 9.04 0.59
CA VAL A 76 -14.66 9.59 1.31
C VAL A 76 -15.40 8.55 2.17
N THR A 77 -15.13 7.25 1.97
CA THR A 77 -15.66 6.10 2.69
C THR A 77 -14.99 5.79 4.04
N ALA A 78 -13.80 6.31 4.33
CA ALA A 78 -13.09 5.90 5.53
C ALA A 78 -13.85 6.30 6.80
N LYS A 79 -14.02 5.33 7.70
CA LYS A 79 -14.65 5.56 8.99
C LYS A 79 -13.93 6.67 9.75
N LYS A 80 -14.70 7.67 10.17
CA LYS A 80 -14.23 8.73 11.08
C LYS A 80 -14.41 8.27 12.51
N TYR A 81 -13.42 8.54 13.33
CA TYR A 81 -13.44 8.21 14.76
C TYR A 81 -13.27 9.48 15.56
N ASP A 82 -14.14 9.65 16.55
CA ASP A 82 -14.01 10.70 17.54
C ASP A 82 -13.57 10.08 18.88
N PHE A 83 -12.72 10.80 19.61
CA PHE A 83 -12.30 10.46 20.97
C PHE A 83 -12.42 11.72 21.83
N ASP A 84 -13.18 11.64 22.92
CA ASP A 84 -13.52 12.78 23.79
C ASP A 84 -14.07 14.00 23.03
N GLY A 85 -14.95 13.75 22.04
CA GLY A 85 -15.57 14.80 21.23
C GLY A 85 -14.62 15.49 20.25
N LYS A 86 -13.40 14.96 20.05
CA LYS A 86 -12.42 15.47 19.09
C LYS A 86 -12.12 14.43 18.01
N PRO A 87 -11.90 14.85 16.75
CA PRO A 87 -11.50 13.93 15.69
C PRO A 87 -10.18 13.22 16.01
N ASN A 88 -10.19 11.90 15.93
CA ASN A 88 -9.01 11.06 16.05
C ASN A 88 -8.51 10.67 14.66
N GLN A 89 -7.56 11.47 14.16
CA GLN A 89 -6.97 11.29 12.84
C GLN A 89 -6.16 10.01 12.73
N SER A 90 -5.51 9.57 13.81
CA SER A 90 -4.73 8.32 13.83
C SER A 90 -5.61 7.10 13.59
N PHE A 91 -6.78 7.01 14.24
CA PHE A 91 -7.71 5.90 14.03
C PHE A 91 -8.36 5.93 12.65
N SER A 92 -8.65 7.13 12.15
CA SER A 92 -9.15 7.31 10.79
C SER A 92 -8.10 6.87 9.74
N ALA A 93 -6.83 7.20 9.97
CA ALA A 93 -5.69 6.77 9.17
C ALA A 93 -5.51 5.24 9.17
N VAL A 94 -5.57 4.59 10.34
CA VAL A 94 -5.50 3.12 10.43
C VAL A 94 -6.66 2.47 9.69
N SER A 95 -7.89 3.00 9.84
CA SER A 95 -9.06 2.42 9.18
C SER A 95 -9.00 2.52 7.66
N CYS A 96 -8.50 3.64 7.12
CA CYS A 96 -8.27 3.76 5.69
C CYS A 96 -7.22 2.76 5.19
N SER A 97 -6.12 2.54 5.93
CA SER A 97 -5.14 1.51 5.56
C SER A 97 -5.75 0.11 5.59
N GLN A 98 -6.62 -0.18 6.56
CA GLN A 98 -7.34 -1.46 6.64
C GLN A 98 -8.29 -1.67 5.45
N GLU A 99 -8.99 -0.64 4.98
CA GLU A 99 -9.85 -0.71 3.79
C GLU A 99 -9.03 -1.03 2.52
N ASN A 100 -7.87 -0.39 2.35
CA ASN A 100 -6.96 -0.67 1.23
C ASN A 100 -6.42 -2.11 1.31
N ILE A 101 -5.99 -2.56 2.49
CA ILE A 101 -5.53 -3.95 2.71
C ILE A 101 -6.65 -4.96 2.44
N ALA A 102 -7.87 -4.69 2.90
CA ALA A 102 -9.02 -5.56 2.65
C ALA A 102 -9.32 -5.67 1.16
N THR A 103 -9.27 -4.55 0.43
CA THR A 103 -9.43 -4.51 -1.02
C THR A 103 -8.34 -5.33 -1.72
N PHE A 104 -7.08 -5.17 -1.31
CA PHE A 104 -5.95 -5.95 -1.81
C PHE A 104 -6.12 -7.46 -1.59
N ILE A 105 -6.49 -7.87 -0.37
CA ILE A 105 -6.75 -9.29 -0.05
C ILE A 105 -7.91 -9.83 -0.89
N ASN A 106 -8.97 -9.06 -1.09
CA ASN A 106 -10.11 -9.48 -1.91
C ASN A 106 -9.72 -9.64 -3.39
N LYS A 107 -8.87 -8.75 -3.93
CA LYS A 107 -8.29 -8.92 -5.27
C LYS A 107 -7.51 -10.24 -5.37
N ILE A 108 -6.60 -10.52 -4.42
CA ILE A 108 -5.86 -11.80 -4.35
C ILE A 108 -6.79 -13.01 -4.34
N LYS A 109 -7.81 -13.00 -3.47
CA LYS A 109 -8.76 -14.11 -3.35
C LYS A 109 -9.60 -14.33 -4.61
N SER A 110 -9.75 -13.32 -5.46
CA SER A 110 -10.50 -13.42 -6.71
C SER A 110 -9.72 -14.07 -7.85
N VAL A 111 -8.39 -14.19 -7.72
CA VAL A 111 -7.57 -14.89 -8.72
C VAL A 111 -7.76 -16.39 -8.54
N THR A 112 -8.24 -17.04 -9.61
CA THR A 112 -8.07 -18.49 -9.74
C THR A 112 -6.66 -18.74 -10.25
N VAL A 113 -5.80 -19.26 -9.39
CA VAL A 113 -4.48 -19.74 -9.79
C VAL A 113 -4.69 -21.01 -10.61
N VAL A 114 -4.32 -20.97 -11.90
CA VAL A 114 -4.41 -22.11 -12.82
C VAL A 114 -3.16 -22.97 -12.71
#